data_AF-A0AAQ3KUW2-F1
#
_entry.id   AF-A0AAQ3KUW2-F1
#
_cell.length_a   1.000
_cell.length_b   1.000
_cell.length_c   1.000
_cell.angle_alpha   90.00
_cell.angle_beta   90.00
_cell.angle_gamma   90.00
#
_symmetry.space_group_name_H-M   'P 1'
#
loop_
_entity.id
_entity.type
_entity.pdbx_description
1 polymer ?
#
loop_
_entity_poly.entity_id
_entity_poly.type
_entity_poly.pdbx_seq_one_letter_code
_entity_poly.pdbx_strand_id
1 'polypeptide(L)'
;MKLSLLPPLFILCSILLLSNSLPISAKVIFSPTVELCAVRKVEPASRFKLQLGPCDQAQQWTYTPEKMLIADGESLCLQAIGAGKAVGFGVLCHNTDSTWELMTNSKEQFSTRIPGSTLCLDLDPNNILISNPCGQQPGQWFTLR
;
A
#
# COMPACT_ATOMS: atom_id res chain seq x y z
N MET A 1 54.20 15.45 -15.64
CA MET A 1 52.78 15.33 -15.24
C MET A 1 52.60 13.97 -14.58
N LYS A 2 52.42 13.93 -13.27
CA LYS A 2 52.24 12.68 -12.50
C LYS A 2 50.75 12.35 -12.52
N LEU A 3 50.33 11.35 -13.29
CA LEU A 3 48.99 10.76 -13.16
C LEU A 3 48.98 9.91 -11.89
N SER A 4 48.45 10.45 -10.80
CA SER A 4 48.11 9.69 -9.61
C SER A 4 46.90 8.80 -9.92
N LEU A 5 47.14 7.51 -10.15
CA LEU A 5 46.07 6.51 -10.15
C LEU A 5 45.48 6.44 -8.74
N LEU A 6 44.17 6.70 -8.62
CA LEU A 6 43.44 6.38 -7.40
C LEU A 6 43.45 4.86 -7.19
N PRO A 7 43.55 4.38 -5.93
CA PRO A 7 43.53 2.96 -5.63
C PRO A 7 42.16 2.36 -6.01
N PRO A 8 42.12 1.11 -6.50
CA PRO A 8 40.90 0.45 -7.02
C PRO A 8 39.78 0.33 -5.98
N LEU A 9 40.09 0.49 -4.69
CA LEU A 9 39.13 0.50 -3.59
C LEU A 9 38.13 1.67 -3.64
N PHE A 10 38.49 2.81 -4.23
CA PHE A 10 37.55 3.94 -4.37
C PHE A 10 36.49 3.69 -5.44
N ILE A 11 36.78 2.89 -6.47
CA ILE A 11 35.84 2.58 -7.56
C ILE A 11 34.79 1.55 -7.10
N LEU A 12 35.17 0.61 -6.22
CA LEU A 12 34.27 -0.39 -5.65
C LEU A 12 33.17 0.21 -4.74
N CYS A 13 33.47 1.31 -4.03
CA CYS A 13 32.48 1.98 -3.18
C CYS A 13 31.33 2.58 -4.00
N SER A 14 31.65 3.20 -5.14
CA SER A 14 30.67 3.80 -6.03
C SER A 14 29.72 2.78 -6.65
N ILE A 15 30.18 1.56 -6.95
CA ILE A 15 29.36 0.51 -7.56
C ILE A 15 28.45 -0.14 -6.50
N LEU A 16 28.92 -0.30 -5.26
CA LEU A 16 28.12 -0.79 -4.13
C LEU A 16 27.06 0.22 -3.64
N LEU A 17 27.24 1.51 -3.92
CA LEU A 17 26.23 2.54 -3.68
C LEU A 17 25.13 2.57 -4.75
N LEU A 18 25.35 2.01 -5.95
CA LEU A 18 24.30 1.81 -6.95
C LEU A 18 23.49 0.53 -6.74
N SER A 19 24.03 -0.47 -6.03
CA SER A 19 23.29 -1.71 -5.69
C SER A 19 22.49 -1.61 -4.39
N ASN A 20 22.65 -0.54 -3.61
CA ASN A 20 21.81 -0.26 -2.45
C ASN A 20 20.56 0.52 -2.87
N SER A 21 19.71 -0.09 -3.70
CA SER A 21 18.28 0.16 -3.49
C SER A 21 18.01 -0.30 -2.06
N LEU A 22 17.58 0.59 -1.16
CA LEU A 22 17.10 0.18 0.16
C LEU A 22 16.21 -1.06 -0.04
N PRO A 23 16.33 -2.12 0.78
CA PRO A 23 15.38 -3.21 0.70
C PRO A 23 14.01 -2.58 0.89
N ILE A 24 13.24 -2.50 -0.19
CA ILE A 24 11.86 -2.05 -0.15
C ILE A 24 11.19 -3.16 0.65
N SER A 25 10.99 -2.92 1.95
CA SER A 25 10.37 -3.91 2.83
C SER A 25 8.93 -4.04 2.38
N ALA A 26 8.63 -5.10 1.63
CA ALA A 26 7.26 -5.47 1.32
C ALA A 26 6.48 -5.62 2.63
N LYS A 27 5.27 -5.05 2.64
CA LYS A 27 4.32 -5.03 3.75
C LYS A 27 3.02 -5.69 3.36
N VAL A 28 2.25 -6.15 4.34
CA VAL A 28 0.88 -6.64 4.13
C VAL A 28 -0.12 -5.77 4.88
N ILE A 29 -1.28 -5.50 4.28
CA ILE A 29 -2.41 -4.87 4.96
C ILE A 29 -3.06 -5.93 5.83
N PHE A 30 -2.90 -5.81 7.15
CA PHE A 30 -3.36 -6.78 8.14
C PHE A 30 -4.48 -6.19 9.00
N SER A 31 -5.56 -6.94 9.21
CA SER A 31 -6.64 -6.59 10.14
C SER A 31 -6.47 -7.35 11.46
N PRO A 32 -6.09 -6.68 12.56
CA PRO A 32 -5.80 -7.36 13.83
C PRO A 32 -7.03 -7.83 14.57
N THR A 33 -8.19 -7.26 14.27
CA THR A 33 -9.46 -7.67 14.86
C THR A 33 -9.85 -9.10 14.45
N VAL A 34 -9.51 -9.51 13.23
CA VAL A 34 -9.88 -10.83 12.67
C VAL A 34 -8.68 -11.71 12.33
N GLU A 35 -7.46 -11.20 12.53
CA GLU A 35 -6.20 -11.87 12.22
C GLU A 35 -6.04 -12.33 10.76
N LEU A 36 -6.53 -11.53 9.81
CA LEU A 36 -6.46 -11.79 8.37
C LEU A 36 -5.76 -10.65 7.63
N CYS A 37 -5.25 -10.97 6.42
CA CYS A 37 -4.59 -10.01 5.55
C CYS A 37 -5.38 -9.77 4.27
N ALA A 38 -5.17 -8.62 3.62
CA ALA A 38 -5.73 -8.32 2.32
C ALA A 38 -5.15 -9.26 1.24
N VAL A 39 -5.99 -10.11 0.68
CA VAL A 39 -5.66 -11.05 -0.39
C VAL A 39 -6.29 -10.55 -1.69
N ARG A 40 -5.51 -10.56 -2.78
CA ARG A 40 -6.03 -10.30 -4.12
C ARG A 40 -6.83 -11.51 -4.59
N LYS A 41 -8.12 -11.34 -4.85
CA LYS A 41 -9.00 -12.35 -5.41
C LYS A 41 -9.35 -11.99 -6.86
N VAL A 42 -9.30 -12.99 -7.73
CA VAL A 42 -9.74 -12.87 -9.12
C VAL A 42 -11.26 -12.98 -9.16
N GLU A 43 -11.89 -12.00 -9.78
CA GLU A 43 -13.32 -11.94 -10.03
C GLU A 43 -13.63 -12.23 -11.52
N PRO A 44 -14.88 -12.56 -11.86
CA PRO A 44 -15.30 -12.69 -13.25
C PRO A 44 -14.93 -11.46 -14.09
N ALA A 45 -14.69 -11.68 -15.38
CA ALA A 45 -14.22 -10.65 -16.32
C ALA A 45 -12.82 -10.05 -15.98
N SER A 46 -11.93 -10.85 -15.39
CA SER A 46 -10.53 -10.50 -15.13
C SER A 46 -10.35 -9.24 -14.25
N ARG A 47 -11.30 -9.03 -13.33
CA ARG A 47 -11.20 -7.97 -12.31
C ARG A 47 -10.55 -8.53 -11.07
N PHE A 48 -10.03 -7.64 -10.23
CA PHE A 48 -9.48 -8.02 -8.94
C PHE A 48 -10.22 -7.26 -7.85
N LYS A 49 -10.44 -7.95 -6.74
CA LYS A 49 -10.86 -7.34 -5.48
C LYS A 49 -9.86 -7.69 -4.38
N LEU A 50 -9.79 -6.85 -3.37
CA LEU A 50 -9.08 -7.17 -2.14
C LEU A 50 -10.10 -7.68 -1.12
N GLN A 51 -9.87 -8.87 -0.60
CA GLN A 51 -10.72 -9.48 0.42
C GLN A 51 -9.82 -10.05 1.51
N LEU A 52 -10.24 -9.98 2.77
CA LEU A 52 -9.46 -10.58 3.83
C LEU A 52 -9.39 -12.10 3.69
N GLY A 53 -8.20 -12.63 3.94
CA GLY A 53 -7.90 -14.06 3.92
C GLY A 53 -6.58 -14.37 4.62
N PRO A 54 -6.08 -15.62 4.49
CA PRO A 54 -4.82 -16.06 5.09
C PRO A 54 -3.63 -15.17 4.68
N CYS A 55 -2.76 -14.84 5.63
CA CYS A 55 -1.65 -13.91 5.41
C CYS A 55 -0.50 -14.47 4.56
N ASP A 56 -0.39 -15.78 4.43
CA ASP A 56 0.52 -16.45 3.49
C ASP A 56 0.11 -16.25 2.03
N GLN A 57 -1.14 -15.81 1.78
CA GLN A 57 -1.68 -15.47 0.46
C GLN A 57 -1.82 -13.95 0.27
N ALA A 58 -1.31 -13.14 1.20
CA ALA A 58 -1.53 -11.70 1.20
C ALA A 58 -0.92 -11.03 -0.05
N GLN A 59 -1.62 -10.01 -0.54
CA GLN A 59 -1.02 -9.05 -1.46
C GLN A 59 0.08 -8.29 -0.73
N GLN A 60 1.28 -8.32 -1.30
CA GLN A 60 2.42 -7.55 -0.82
C GLN A 60 2.34 -6.12 -1.36
N TRP A 61 2.71 -5.17 -0.52
CA TRP A 61 2.64 -3.73 -0.79
C TRP A 61 3.96 -3.07 -0.42
N THR A 62 4.37 -2.13 -1.26
CA THR A 62 5.36 -1.12 -0.94
C THR A 62 4.62 0.15 -0.51
N TYR A 63 4.83 0.58 0.74
CA TYR A 63 4.33 1.88 1.20
C TYR A 63 5.40 2.95 0.99
N THR A 64 5.13 3.91 0.11
CA THR A 64 6.12 4.92 -0.29
C THR A 64 6.11 6.16 0.63
N PRO A 65 7.17 6.99 0.62
CA PRO A 65 7.18 8.28 1.32
C PRO A 65 6.06 9.24 0.88
N GLU A 66 5.60 9.12 -0.37
CA GLU A 66 4.46 9.84 -0.92
C GLU A 66 3.11 9.24 -0.48
N LYS A 67 3.12 8.27 0.43
CA LYS A 67 1.96 7.63 1.04
C LYS A 67 1.14 6.80 0.05
N MET A 68 1.79 6.22 -0.95
CA MET A 68 1.15 5.29 -1.88
C MET A 68 1.34 3.85 -1.40
N LEU A 69 0.32 3.02 -1.56
CA LEU A 69 0.42 1.56 -1.40
C LEU A 69 0.55 0.96 -2.80
N ILE A 70 1.78 0.68 -3.23
CA ILE A 70 2.10 0.09 -4.54
C ILE A 70 2.14 -1.43 -4.40
N ALA A 71 1.40 -2.15 -5.24
CA ALA A 71 1.45 -3.61 -5.27
C ALA A 71 2.87 -4.06 -5.64
N ASP A 72 3.49 -4.88 -4.79
CA ASP A 72 4.89 -5.26 -4.97
C ASP A 72 5.10 -6.01 -6.29
N GLY A 73 6.15 -5.66 -7.02
CA GLY A 73 6.42 -6.17 -8.37
C GLY A 73 5.49 -5.66 -9.48
N GLU A 74 4.55 -4.76 -9.19
CA GLU A 74 3.58 -4.21 -10.14
C GLU A 74 3.60 -2.67 -10.16
N SER A 75 3.16 -2.08 -11.27
CA SER A 75 2.93 -0.62 -11.39
C SER A 75 1.47 -0.26 -11.08
N LEU A 76 0.88 -0.94 -10.10
CA LEU A 76 -0.48 -0.72 -9.63
C LEU A 76 -0.47 -0.26 -8.18
N CYS A 77 -1.42 0.57 -7.79
CA CYS A 77 -1.57 1.05 -6.41
C CYS A 77 -2.98 0.87 -5.90
N LEU A 78 -3.12 0.87 -4.58
CA LEU A 78 -4.42 0.88 -3.93
C LEU A 78 -5.14 2.20 -4.24
N GLN A 79 -6.36 2.11 -4.80
CA GLN A 79 -7.16 3.27 -5.18
C GLN A 79 -8.54 3.21 -4.53
N ALA A 80 -8.99 4.31 -3.94
CA ALA A 80 -10.38 4.50 -3.54
C ALA A 80 -11.24 4.91 -4.75
N ILE A 81 -12.29 4.16 -5.01
CA ILE A 81 -13.24 4.46 -6.10
C ILE A 81 -14.38 5.36 -5.61
N GLY A 82 -14.77 5.25 -4.34
CA GLY A 82 -15.86 6.02 -3.75
C GLY A 82 -16.41 5.38 -2.47
N ALA A 83 -17.29 6.10 -1.79
CA ALA A 83 -17.92 5.62 -0.56
C ALA A 83 -18.73 4.33 -0.79
N GLY A 84 -18.56 3.33 0.08
CA GLY A 84 -19.21 2.02 -0.01
C GLY A 84 -18.77 1.17 -1.21
N LYS A 85 -17.71 1.56 -1.93
CA LYS A 85 -17.18 0.81 -3.07
C LYS A 85 -15.93 0.06 -2.66
N ALA A 86 -15.74 -1.11 -3.28
CA ALA A 86 -14.49 -1.85 -3.18
C ALA A 86 -13.32 -0.96 -3.64
N VAL A 87 -12.23 -1.01 -2.87
CA VAL A 87 -10.98 -0.41 -3.32
C VAL A 87 -10.44 -1.17 -4.52
N GLY A 88 -9.82 -0.44 -5.44
CA GLY A 88 -9.31 -0.96 -6.70
C GLY A 88 -7.80 -0.92 -6.79
N PHE A 89 -7.32 -1.38 -7.94
CA PHE A 89 -5.95 -1.20 -8.39
C PHE A 89 -5.92 -0.07 -9.43
N GLY A 90 -5.37 1.07 -9.06
CA GLY A 90 -5.18 2.22 -9.94
C GLY A 90 -3.86 2.13 -10.69
N VAL A 91 -3.82 2.69 -11.90
CA VAL A 91 -2.59 2.87 -12.69
C VAL A 91 -1.98 4.27 -12.52
N LEU A 92 -2.74 5.21 -11.94
CA LEU A 92 -2.32 6.61 -11.70
C LEU A 92 -2.15 6.86 -10.20
N CYS A 93 -0.98 6.50 -9.66
CA CYS A 93 -0.77 6.45 -8.21
C CYS A 93 -0.53 7.79 -7.52
N HIS A 94 -0.31 8.86 -8.29
CA HIS A 94 -0.10 10.21 -7.78
C HIS A 94 -1.40 10.99 -7.55
N ASN A 95 -2.56 10.38 -7.82
CA ASN A 95 -3.85 11.00 -7.58
C ASN A 95 -4.20 10.94 -6.08
N THR A 96 -5.01 11.92 -5.63
CA THR A 96 -5.39 12.01 -4.22
C THR A 96 -6.17 10.80 -3.72
N ASP A 97 -6.89 10.12 -4.63
CA ASP A 97 -7.65 8.89 -4.38
C ASP A 97 -6.78 7.63 -4.25
N SER A 98 -5.48 7.75 -4.50
CA SER A 98 -4.47 6.69 -4.39
C SER A 98 -3.39 7.02 -3.35
N THR A 99 -3.55 8.15 -2.66
CA THR A 99 -2.70 8.60 -1.54
C THR A 99 -3.39 8.24 -0.23
N TRP A 100 -2.75 7.41 0.59
CA TRP A 100 -3.31 6.84 1.82
C TRP A 100 -2.53 7.28 3.06
N GLU A 101 -3.08 8.23 3.81
CA GLU A 101 -2.50 8.72 5.05
C GLU A 101 -2.82 7.80 6.23
N LEU A 102 -1.79 7.38 6.95
CA LEU A 102 -1.90 6.76 8.27
C LEU A 102 -2.34 7.82 9.29
N MET A 103 -3.53 7.66 9.86
CA MET A 103 -4.00 8.57 10.91
C MET A 103 -3.34 8.22 12.25
N THR A 104 -2.57 9.16 12.80
CA THR A 104 -1.77 8.99 14.02
C THR A 104 -2.61 8.90 15.31
N ASN A 105 -3.83 9.46 15.29
CA ASN A 105 -4.63 9.69 16.50
C ASN A 105 -5.63 8.55 16.78
N SER A 106 -5.81 7.66 15.81
CA SER A 106 -6.69 6.50 15.89
C SER A 106 -5.87 5.33 15.36
N LYS A 107 -5.55 4.36 16.21
CA LYS A 107 -4.91 3.07 15.89
C LYS A 107 -5.01 2.75 14.39
N GLU A 108 -3.94 3.07 13.65
CA GLU A 108 -3.68 2.80 12.24
C GLU A 108 -4.93 2.67 11.34
N GLN A 109 -5.59 3.80 11.08
CA GLN A 109 -6.61 3.89 10.05
C GLN A 109 -6.02 4.56 8.80
N PHE A 110 -6.10 3.90 7.64
CA PHE A 110 -5.73 4.49 6.35
C PHE A 110 -6.84 5.40 5.86
N SER A 111 -6.50 6.63 5.51
CA SER A 111 -7.44 7.63 4.98
C SER A 111 -6.96 8.19 3.64
N THR A 112 -7.89 8.55 2.77
CA THR A 112 -7.61 9.11 1.46
C THR A 112 -8.62 10.19 1.11
N ARG A 113 -8.26 11.09 0.19
CA ARG A 113 -9.11 12.23 -0.20
C ARG A 113 -9.60 12.05 -1.62
N ILE A 114 -10.91 12.15 -1.76
CA ILE A 114 -11.58 12.26 -3.06
C ILE A 114 -12.29 13.62 -3.14
N PRO A 115 -12.67 14.10 -4.33
CA PRO A 115 -13.40 15.35 -4.45
C PRO A 115 -14.65 15.37 -3.54
N GLY A 116 -14.66 16.30 -2.57
CA GLY A 116 -15.78 16.50 -1.65
C GLY A 116 -15.87 15.55 -0.46
N SER A 117 -14.92 14.62 -0.25
CA SER A 117 -14.97 13.68 0.88
C SER A 117 -13.60 13.15 1.31
N THR A 118 -13.49 12.75 2.58
CA THR A 118 -12.38 11.94 3.09
C THR A 118 -12.89 10.55 3.39
N LEU A 119 -12.30 9.55 2.76
CA LEU A 119 -12.65 8.16 2.97
C LEU A 119 -11.57 7.44 3.76
N CYS A 120 -11.98 6.44 4.50
CA CYS A 120 -11.13 5.54 5.25
C CYS A 120 -11.24 4.14 4.67
N LEU A 121 -10.14 3.39 4.72
CA LEU A 121 -10.14 1.97 4.40
C LEU A 121 -11.01 1.25 5.43
N ASP A 122 -11.86 0.35 4.96
CA ASP A 122 -12.88 -0.32 5.76
C ASP A 122 -13.19 -1.70 5.16
N LEU A 123 -14.07 -2.46 5.82
CA LEU A 123 -14.58 -3.74 5.33
C LEU A 123 -16.08 -3.70 5.09
N ASP A 124 -16.53 -4.41 4.06
CA ASP A 124 -17.93 -4.80 3.94
C ASP A 124 -18.23 -6.05 4.80
N PRO A 125 -19.51 -6.43 4.97
CA PRO A 125 -19.89 -7.65 5.69
C PRO A 125 -19.33 -8.96 5.12
N ASN A 126 -18.80 -8.96 3.89
CA ASN A 126 -18.16 -10.11 3.25
C ASN A 126 -16.63 -10.06 3.37
N ASN A 127 -16.08 -9.18 4.21
CA ASN A 127 -14.66 -8.92 4.39
C ASN A 127 -13.94 -8.41 3.14
N ILE A 128 -14.65 -7.81 2.20
CA ILE A 128 -14.07 -7.10 1.05
C ILE A 128 -13.59 -5.74 1.52
N LEU A 129 -12.36 -5.37 1.13
CA LEU A 129 -11.84 -4.04 1.41
C LEU A 129 -12.62 -3.00 0.59
N ILE A 130 -13.23 -2.07 1.30
CA ILE A 130 -13.99 -0.95 0.73
C ILE A 130 -13.46 0.37 1.28
N SER A 131 -13.93 1.49 0.73
CA SER A 131 -13.68 2.82 1.29
C SER A 131 -14.99 3.44 1.77
N ASN A 132 -15.03 3.93 3.01
CA ASN A 132 -16.21 4.56 3.62
C ASN A 132 -15.86 5.92 4.26
N PRO A 133 -16.83 6.82 4.48
CA PRO A 133 -16.58 8.05 5.24
C PRO A 133 -15.97 7.75 6.60
N CYS A 134 -14.89 8.44 6.95
CA CYS A 134 -14.22 8.26 8.23
C CYS A 134 -15.16 8.61 9.40
N GLY A 135 -15.05 7.87 10.51
CA GLY A 135 -15.78 8.17 11.77
C GLY A 135 -17.20 7.62 11.89
N GLN A 136 -17.72 6.85 10.92
CA GLN A 136 -19.09 6.31 10.96
C GLN A 136 -19.23 4.88 11.54
N GLN A 137 -18.14 4.22 11.91
CA GLN A 137 -18.14 2.86 12.46
C GLN A 137 -17.14 2.77 13.62
N PRO A 138 -17.27 1.81 14.57
CA PRO A 138 -16.17 1.42 15.44
C PRO A 138 -15.06 0.85 14.54
N GLY A 139 -14.16 1.73 14.12
CA GLY A 139 -13.33 1.55 12.93
C GLY A 139 -12.56 0.23 12.96
N GLN A 140 -12.77 -0.58 11.92
CA GLN A 140 -11.83 -1.63 11.60
C GLN A 140 -10.50 -0.93 11.29
N TRP A 141 -9.46 -1.32 12.01
CA TRP A 141 -8.13 -0.75 11.86
C TRP A 141 -7.25 -1.75 11.13
N PHE A 142 -6.28 -1.22 10.39
CA PHE A 142 -5.37 -2.01 9.57
C PHE A 142 -3.95 -1.59 9.84
N THR A 143 -3.06 -2.57 9.96
CA THR A 143 -1.63 -2.31 10.17
C THR A 143 -0.84 -2.78 8.97
N LEU A 144 0.24 -2.08 8.64
CA LEU A 144 1.24 -2.59 7.69
C LEU A 144 2.28 -3.40 8.44
N ARG A 145 2.28 -4.71 8.22
CA ARG A 145 3.25 -5.65 8.83
C ARG A 145 4.34 -5.99 7.84
#